data_AF-A0A3M1I2J9-F1
#
_entry.id   AF-A0A3M1I2J9-F1
#
_cell.length_a   1.000
_cell.length_b   1.000
_cell.length_c   1.000
_cell.angle_alpha   90.00
_cell.angle_beta   90.00
_cell.angle_gamma   90.00
#
_symmetry.space_group_name_H-M   'P 1'
#
loop_
_entity.id
_entity.type
_entity.pdbx_description
1 polymer ?
#
loop_
_entity_poly.entity_id
_entity_poly.type
_entity_poly.pdbx_seq_one_letter_code
_entity_poly.pdbx_strand_id
1 'polypeptide(L)'
;MARRVSSNDDYLTRVLKHIPSEIIMAYVSIEGVLRTAYRSQPSMLETMLWAFSIVLFLLTPLWLWRVMHVKKAQQLVLSTLAFPFWLFAMGGPFTALDWYQPALGSIALPFYTLLVPLITGRPVR
;
A
#
# COMPACT_ATOMS: atom_id res chain seq x y z
N MET A 1 -14.83 9.55 -4.98
CA MET A 1 -15.22 8.15 -5.29
C MET A 1 -15.51 7.42 -3.99
N ALA A 2 -16.68 6.81 -3.82
CA ALA A 2 -16.97 6.04 -2.61
C ALA A 2 -16.08 4.79 -2.56
N ARG A 3 -15.24 4.65 -1.52
CA ARG A 3 -14.23 3.58 -1.48
C ARG A 3 -14.81 2.21 -1.12
N ARG A 4 -16.04 2.13 -0.63
CA ARG A 4 -16.68 0.86 -0.25
C ARG A 4 -16.94 -0.03 -1.46
N VAL A 5 -16.53 -1.30 -1.39
CA VAL A 5 -16.83 -2.31 -2.41
C VAL A 5 -18.28 -2.78 -2.30
N SER A 6 -19.00 -2.65 -3.42
CA SER A 6 -20.40 -3.07 -3.62
C SER A 6 -20.48 -4.29 -4.54
N SER A 7 -21.56 -5.06 -4.46
CA SER A 7 -21.82 -6.20 -5.35
C SER A 7 -21.99 -5.79 -6.81
N ASN A 8 -22.44 -4.56 -7.07
CA ASN A 8 -22.68 -4.02 -8.40
C ASN A 8 -21.43 -3.38 -9.02
N ASP A 9 -20.30 -3.36 -8.29
CA ASP A 9 -19.05 -2.86 -8.84
C ASP A 9 -18.48 -3.85 -9.85
N ASP A 10 -18.13 -3.37 -11.04
CA ASP A 10 -17.32 -4.12 -11.99
C ASP A 10 -15.93 -4.43 -11.44
N TYR A 11 -15.27 -5.43 -12.00
CA TYR A 11 -13.96 -5.91 -11.55
C TYR A 11 -12.93 -4.78 -11.39
N LEU A 12 -12.77 -3.92 -12.40
CA LEU A 12 -11.80 -2.82 -12.37
C LEU A 12 -12.11 -1.84 -11.22
N THR A 13 -13.39 -1.55 -10.96
CA THR A 13 -13.82 -0.70 -9.85
C THR A 13 -13.44 -1.31 -8.50
N ARG A 14 -13.54 -2.63 -8.36
CA ARG A 14 -13.12 -3.35 -7.14
C ARG A 14 -11.60 -3.27 -6.95
N VAL A 15 -10.81 -3.47 -8.02
CA VAL A 15 -9.34 -3.31 -7.99
C VAL A 15 -8.99 -1.92 -7.45
N LEU A 16 -9.54 -0.87 -8.05
CA LEU A 16 -9.23 0.52 -7.68
C LEU A 16 -9.62 0.85 -6.23
N LYS A 17 -10.74 0.31 -5.73
CA LYS A 17 -11.19 0.51 -4.35
C LYS A 17 -10.26 -0.12 -3.32
N HIS A 18 -9.48 -1.13 -3.70
CA HIS A 18 -8.54 -1.78 -2.82
C HIS A 18 -7.18 -1.06 -2.71
N ILE A 19 -6.82 -0.20 -3.66
CA ILE A 19 -5.55 0.52 -3.67
C ILE A 19 -5.62 1.73 -2.72
N PRO A 20 -4.76 1.84 -1.68
CA PRO A 20 -4.71 2.98 -0.76
C PRO A 20 -3.92 4.17 -1.34
N SER A 21 -4.39 4.73 -2.47
CA SER A 21 -3.68 5.74 -3.26
C SER A 21 -3.19 6.97 -2.49
N GLU A 22 -3.95 7.48 -1.52
CA GLU A 22 -3.60 8.66 -0.70
C GLU A 22 -2.39 8.36 0.18
N ILE A 23 -2.31 7.15 0.74
CA ILE A 23 -1.18 6.74 1.58
C ILE A 23 0.06 6.49 0.72
N ILE A 24 -0.12 5.89 -0.46
CA ILE A 24 0.97 5.69 -1.43
C ILE A 24 1.54 7.05 -1.87
N MET A 25 0.67 8.00 -2.21
CA MET A 25 1.06 9.36 -2.57
C MET A 25 1.82 10.06 -1.43
N ALA A 26 1.33 9.93 -0.19
CA ALA A 26 2.00 10.48 0.99
C ALA A 26 3.40 9.88 1.17
N TYR A 27 3.52 8.55 1.02
CA TYR A 27 4.81 7.86 1.10
C TYR A 27 5.79 8.35 0.03
N VAL A 28 5.39 8.37 -1.25
CA VAL A 28 6.25 8.80 -2.36
C VAL A 28 6.76 10.23 -2.14
N SER A 29 5.89 11.11 -1.65
CA SER A 29 6.26 12.50 -1.32
C SER A 29 7.30 12.55 -0.19
N ILE A 30 7.06 11.82 0.90
CA ILE A 30 7.97 11.76 2.06
C ILE A 30 9.31 11.14 1.65
N GLU A 31 9.30 10.04 0.91
CA GLU A 31 10.50 9.37 0.42
C GLU A 31 11.38 10.31 -0.41
N GLY A 32 10.79 11.06 -1.34
CA GLY A 32 11.52 12.04 -2.14
C GLY A 32 12.23 13.11 -1.28
N VAL A 33 11.53 13.61 -0.24
CA VAL A 33 12.10 14.56 0.73
C VAL A 33 13.23 13.91 1.53
N LEU A 34 13.01 12.71 2.08
CA LEU A 34 14.00 12.01 2.90
C LEU A 34 15.28 11.70 2.12
N ARG A 35 15.15 11.18 0.90
CA ARG A 35 16.29 10.86 0.03
C ARG A 35 17.11 12.11 -0.31
N THR A 36 16.46 13.26 -0.43
CA THR A 36 17.12 14.55 -0.67
C THR A 36 17.81 15.06 0.59
N ALA A 37 17.13 15.04 1.74
CA ALA A 37 17.63 15.58 3.01
C ALA A 37 18.78 14.74 3.60
N TYR A 38 18.71 13.41 3.50
CA TYR A 38 19.66 12.48 4.12
C TYR A 38 20.59 11.79 3.13
N ARG A 39 20.80 12.39 1.95
CA ARG A 39 21.66 11.83 0.88
C ARG A 39 23.06 11.43 1.36
N SER A 40 23.65 12.21 2.28
CA SER A 40 24.98 11.97 2.83
C SER A 40 24.99 11.11 4.11
N GLN A 41 23.84 10.64 4.57
CA GLN A 41 23.68 9.87 5.83
C GLN A 41 22.83 8.61 5.58
N PRO A 42 23.39 7.57 4.93
CA PRO A 42 22.62 6.40 4.50
C PRO A 42 21.90 5.67 5.63
N SER A 43 22.54 5.54 6.81
CA SER A 43 21.96 4.89 7.98
C SER A 43 20.75 5.65 8.55
N MET A 44 20.81 6.99 8.55
CA MET A 44 19.69 7.82 8.98
C MET A 44 18.56 7.79 7.96
N LEU A 45 18.88 7.82 6.66
CA LEU A 45 17.89 7.67 5.58
C LEU A 45 17.12 6.35 5.73
N GLU A 46 17.82 5.24 5.89
CA GLU A 46 17.20 3.92 6.09
C GLU A 46 16.27 3.91 7.31
N THR A 47 16.76 4.40 8.45
CA THR A 47 15.97 4.47 9.69
C THR A 47 14.69 5.29 9.49
N MET A 48 14.78 6.43 8.83
CA MET A 48 13.62 7.29 8.55
C MET A 48 12.65 6.63 7.57
N LEU A 49 13.15 5.98 6.50
CA LEU A 49 12.29 5.27 5.55
C LEU A 49 11.49 4.16 6.24
N TRP A 50 12.12 3.38 7.12
CA TRP A 50 11.41 2.37 7.92
C TRP A 50 10.40 3.00 8.89
N ALA A 51 10.80 4.04 9.62
CA ALA A 51 9.94 4.72 10.58
C ALA A 51 8.66 5.26 9.92
N PHE A 52 8.79 6.01 8.82
CA PHE A 52 7.65 6.55 8.09
C PHE A 52 6.82 5.46 7.39
N SER A 53 7.45 4.39 6.91
CA SER A 53 6.72 3.24 6.35
C SER A 53 5.82 2.59 7.41
N ILE A 54 6.33 2.37 8.63
CA ILE A 54 5.56 1.79 9.73
C ILE A 54 4.43 2.74 10.15
N VAL A 55 4.71 4.04 10.29
CA VAL A 55 3.70 5.04 10.64
C VAL A 55 2.57 5.06 9.61
N LEU A 56 2.89 5.10 8.32
CA LEU A 56 1.89 5.10 7.25
C LEU A 56 1.13 3.78 7.14
N PHE A 57 1.79 2.65 7.40
CA PHE A 57 1.14 1.35 7.46
C PHE A 57 0.07 1.32 8.57
N LEU A 58 0.39 1.80 9.77
CA LEU A 58 -0.55 1.91 10.89
C LEU A 58 -1.64 2.97 10.64
N LEU A 59 -1.30 4.05 9.93
CA LEU A 59 -2.25 5.09 9.55
C LEU A 59 -3.24 4.60 8.49
N THR A 60 -2.86 3.66 7.62
CA THR A 60 -3.70 3.16 6.53
C THR A 60 -5.07 2.63 7.01
N PRO A 61 -5.17 1.63 7.92
CA PRO A 61 -6.47 1.15 8.38
C PRO A 61 -7.26 2.23 9.13
N LEU A 62 -6.58 3.10 9.89
CA LEU A 62 -7.21 4.21 10.61
C LEU A 62 -7.85 5.21 9.63
N TRP A 63 -7.12 5.61 8.60
CA TRP A 63 -7.57 6.53 7.55
C TRP A 63 -8.74 5.93 6.75
N LEU A 64 -8.61 4.67 6.34
CA LEU A 64 -9.67 3.99 5.59
C LEU A 64 -10.97 3.87 6.41
N TRP A 65 -10.88 3.64 7.71
CA TRP A 65 -12.03 3.49 8.58
C TRP A 65 -12.68 4.84 8.97
N ARG A 66 -11.88 5.83 9.39
CA ARG A 66 -12.35 7.14 9.84
C ARG A 66 -12.75 8.05 8.69
N VAL A 67 -11.90 8.19 7.67
CA VAL A 67 -12.05 9.17 6.60
C VAL A 67 -12.78 8.58 5.40
N MET A 68 -12.37 7.39 4.95
CA MET A 68 -12.99 6.75 3.78
C MET A 68 -14.22 5.90 4.15
N HIS A 69 -14.59 5.88 5.43
CA HIS A 69 -15.73 5.17 5.99
C HIS A 69 -15.84 3.70 5.58
N VAL A 70 -14.73 3.00 5.32
CA VAL A 70 -14.74 1.57 5.00
C VAL A 70 -15.08 0.78 6.26
N LYS A 71 -16.16 -0.01 6.23
CA LYS A 71 -16.66 -0.76 7.39
C LYS A 71 -16.41 -2.27 7.31
N LYS A 72 -16.19 -2.81 6.10
CA LYS A 72 -15.91 -4.24 5.91
C LYS A 72 -14.48 -4.54 6.35
N ALA A 73 -14.32 -5.39 7.38
CA ALA A 73 -13.01 -5.77 7.90
C ALA A 73 -12.11 -6.39 6.83
N GLN A 74 -12.65 -7.28 5.98
CA GLN A 74 -11.91 -7.87 4.85
C GLN A 74 -11.35 -6.79 3.91
N GLN A 75 -12.16 -5.77 3.58
CA GLN A 75 -11.69 -4.69 2.71
C GLN A 75 -10.59 -3.87 3.38
N LEU A 76 -10.74 -3.55 4.68
CA LEU A 76 -9.71 -2.84 5.43
C LEU A 76 -8.38 -3.60 5.42
N VAL A 77 -8.39 -4.89 5.77
CA VAL A 77 -7.18 -5.72 5.82
C VAL A 77 -6.51 -5.80 4.46
N LEU A 78 -7.27 -6.10 3.39
CA LEU A 78 -6.71 -6.21 2.04
C LEU A 78 -6.18 -4.85 1.54
N SER A 79 -6.87 -3.75 1.82
CA SER A 79 -6.37 -2.43 1.44
C SER A 79 -5.14 -1.99 2.24
N THR A 80 -5.05 -2.37 3.52
CA THR A 80 -3.87 -2.11 4.35
C THR A 80 -2.67 -2.94 3.88
N LEU A 81 -2.88 -4.22 3.55
CA LEU A 81 -1.84 -5.10 3.03
C LEU A 81 -1.34 -4.67 1.64
N ALA A 82 -2.16 -3.99 0.84
CA ALA A 82 -1.72 -3.43 -0.43
C ALA A 82 -0.53 -2.47 -0.27
N PHE A 83 -0.47 -1.70 0.83
CA PHE A 83 0.57 -0.69 1.02
C PHE A 83 2.00 -1.29 1.06
N PRO A 84 2.30 -2.33 1.87
CA PRO A 84 3.58 -3.02 1.79
C PRO A 84 3.96 -3.55 0.40
N PHE A 85 3.01 -4.08 -0.38
CA PHE A 85 3.29 -4.51 -1.76
C PHE A 85 3.70 -3.33 -2.65
N TRP A 86 3.08 -2.17 -2.47
CA TRP A 86 3.48 -0.95 -3.15
C TRP A 86 4.88 -0.48 -2.74
N LEU A 87 5.18 -0.44 -1.44
CA LEU A 87 6.53 -0.11 -0.95
C LEU A 87 7.58 -1.07 -1.51
N PHE A 88 7.27 -2.36 -1.51
CA PHE A 88 8.16 -3.40 -2.00
C PHE A 88 8.40 -3.31 -3.52
N ALA A 89 7.40 -2.87 -4.29
CA ALA A 89 7.55 -2.61 -5.73
C ALA A 89 8.39 -1.35 -6.02
N MET A 90 8.32 -0.33 -5.17
CA MET A 90 9.05 0.93 -5.35
C MET A 90 10.47 0.92 -4.77
N GLY A 91 10.89 -0.18 -4.12
CA GLY A 91 12.15 -0.25 -3.38
C GLY A 91 12.00 0.18 -1.93
N GLY A 92 11.47 1.37 -1.70
CA GLY A 92 11.16 1.91 -0.37
C GLY A 92 12.27 1.65 0.67
N PRO A 93 11.96 1.19 1.89
CA PRO A 93 12.97 0.83 2.88
C PRO A 93 13.66 -0.52 2.58
N PHE A 94 13.11 -1.34 1.68
CA PHE A 94 13.61 -2.69 1.39
C PHE A 94 14.93 -2.69 0.61
N THR A 95 15.27 -1.59 -0.06
CA THR A 95 16.56 -1.46 -0.78
C THR A 95 17.79 -1.61 0.11
N ALA A 96 17.62 -1.48 1.43
CA ALA A 96 18.70 -1.68 2.41
C ALA A 96 18.91 -3.17 2.77
N LEU A 97 18.03 -4.08 2.35
CA LEU A 97 18.13 -5.50 2.66
C LEU A 97 18.93 -6.23 1.57
N ASP A 98 19.94 -7.00 1.96
CA ASP A 98 20.84 -7.69 1.02
C ASP A 98 20.14 -8.69 0.09
N TRP A 99 19.00 -9.24 0.51
CA TRP A 99 18.21 -10.19 -0.28
C TRP A 99 17.22 -9.52 -1.22
N TYR A 100 16.99 -8.21 -1.08
CA TYR A 100 15.97 -7.51 -1.85
C TYR A 100 16.38 -7.36 -3.31
N GLN A 101 15.48 -7.76 -4.20
CA GLN A 101 15.62 -7.54 -5.63
C GLN A 101 14.37 -6.78 -6.14
N PRO A 102 14.53 -5.64 -6.83
CA PRO A 102 13.39 -4.87 -7.37
C PRO A 102 12.44 -5.68 -8.25
N ALA A 103 12.94 -6.73 -8.90
CA ALA A 103 12.14 -7.67 -9.69
C ALA A 103 11.06 -8.38 -8.85
N LEU A 104 11.34 -8.73 -7.60
CA LEU A 104 10.38 -9.40 -6.72
C LEU A 104 9.17 -8.51 -6.46
N GLY A 105 9.39 -7.21 -6.21
CA GLY A 105 8.31 -6.26 -6.00
C GLY A 105 7.49 -5.96 -7.25
N SER A 106 8.17 -5.86 -8.39
CA SER A 106 7.54 -5.64 -9.70
C SER A 106 6.62 -6.79 -10.10
N ILE A 107 6.90 -8.02 -9.64
CA ILE A 107 6.04 -9.18 -9.84
C ILE A 107 4.94 -9.24 -8.77
N ALA A 108 5.32 -9.09 -7.49
CA ALA A 108 4.41 -9.29 -6.37
C ALA A 108 3.20 -8.33 -6.40
N LEU A 109 3.40 -7.06 -6.77
CA LEU A 109 2.34 -6.05 -6.76
C LEU A 109 1.21 -6.31 -7.78
N PRO A 110 1.48 -6.56 -9.08
CA PRO A 110 0.44 -6.95 -10.04
C PRO A 110 -0.33 -8.19 -9.61
N PHE A 111 0.35 -9.24 -9.14
CA PHE A 111 -0.33 -10.44 -8.65
C PHE A 111 -1.24 -10.13 -7.47
N TYR A 112 -0.77 -9.37 -6.49
CA TYR A 112 -1.60 -8.97 -5.36
C TYR A 112 -2.82 -8.16 -5.80
N THR A 113 -2.61 -7.10 -6.60
CA THR A 113 -3.68 -6.20 -7.03
C THR A 113 -4.76 -6.89 -7.88
N LEU A 114 -4.38 -7.87 -8.70
CA LEU A 114 -5.30 -8.66 -9.51
C LEU A 114 -6.01 -9.78 -8.71
N LEU A 115 -5.36 -10.37 -7.72
CA LEU A 115 -5.94 -11.46 -6.93
C LEU A 115 -6.92 -10.98 -5.85
N VAL A 116 -6.68 -9.82 -5.24
CA VAL A 116 -7.53 -9.28 -4.17
C VAL A 116 -9.03 -9.20 -4.53
N PRO A 117 -9.44 -8.65 -5.70
CA PRO A 117 -10.84 -8.57 -6.09
C PRO A 117 -11.49 -9.93 -6.38
N LEU A 118 -10.71 -10.96 -6.76
CA LEU A 118 -11.22 -12.32 -6.96
C LEU A 118 -11.67 -12.95 -5.63
N ILE A 119 -11.00 -12.59 -4.54
CA ILE A 119 -11.30 -13.07 -3.18
C ILE A 119 -12.53 -12.34 -2.62
N THR A 120 -12.61 -11.01 -2.78
CA THR A 120 -13.75 -10.20 -2.31
C THR A 120 -14.98 -10.27 -3.22
N GLY A 121 -14.81 -10.78 -4.44
CA GLY A 121 -15.84 -10.75 -5.47
C GLY A 121 -16.83 -11.91 -5.50
N ARG A 122 -16.71 -12.90 -4.61
CA ARG A 122 -17.69 -14.00 -4.53
C ARG A 122 -18.98 -13.52 -3.87
N PRO A 123 -20.14 -13.55 -4.56
CA PRO A 123 -21.41 -13.42 -3.88
C PRO A 123 -21.55 -14.65 -2.96
N VAL A 124 -21.76 -14.41 -1.67
CA VAL A 124 -22.36 -15.43 -0.81
C VAL A 124 -23.75 -15.66 -1.40
N ARG A 125 -23.92 -16.78 -2.12
CA ARG A 125 -25.24 -17.28 -2.52
C ARG A 125 -25.98 -17.76 -1.27
#